data_AF-A0A817S7E3-F1
#
_entry.id   AF-A0A817S7E3-F1
#
_cell.length_a   1.000
_cell.length_b   1.000
_cell.length_c   1.000
_cell.angle_alpha   90.00
_cell.angle_beta   90.00
_cell.angle_gamma   90.00
#
_symmetry.space_group_name_H-M   'P 1'
#
loop_
_entity.id
_entity.type
_entity.pdbx_description
1 polymer ?
#
loop_
_entity_poly.entity_id
_entity_poly.type
_entity_poly.pdbx_seq_one_letter_code
_entity_poly.pdbx_strand_id
1 'polypeptide(L)'
;MASVVGNNPNSNDIIPRSSSVDSAIFDGGEDSPDDIFYGEEESFDELNEDNQQNGRCKALVPRLIRYGSKRVAIIQFSPKVVYGRCPEAKKIGEKHCLTFKFVKNETKLIRNILEGHGFREVHPSSSEFNIMWTGGGMKPFTLRSLNPFQRVNHFPRSYEMTRKDRLYKNVQKMQQEKGIKNFNFIPTTFLLPYEFEDFSAAFQREKGIWIIKPVASSQGKGIFLINHPD
;
A
#
# COMPACT_ATOMS: atom_id res chain seq x y z
N MET A 1 6.75 -20.26 6.26
CA MET A 1 6.04 -20.06 4.98
C MET A 1 6.86 -19.14 4.11
N ALA A 2 7.14 -19.54 2.88
CA ALA A 2 7.97 -18.81 1.94
C ALA A 2 7.30 -18.78 0.56
N SER A 3 7.64 -17.77 -0.23
CA SER A 3 7.28 -17.64 -1.63
C SER A 3 8.54 -17.89 -2.46
N VAL A 4 8.48 -18.82 -3.40
CA VAL A 4 9.57 -19.13 -4.32
C VAL A 4 9.21 -18.61 -5.69
N VAL A 5 10.15 -17.89 -6.32
CA VAL A 5 9.91 -17.17 -7.56
C VAL A 5 10.92 -17.60 -8.63
N GLY A 6 10.43 -17.94 -9.81
CA GLY A 6 11.25 -18.34 -10.96
C GLY A 6 11.29 -17.28 -12.05
N ASN A 7 12.30 -17.35 -12.92
CA ASN A 7 12.31 -16.57 -14.14
C ASN A 7 11.42 -17.25 -15.17
N ASN A 8 10.44 -16.52 -15.73
CA ASN A 8 9.66 -17.00 -16.86
C ASN A 8 10.18 -16.35 -18.16
N PRO A 9 11.10 -16.99 -18.90
CA PRO A 9 11.54 -16.47 -20.20
C PRO A 9 10.52 -16.71 -21.33
N ASN A 10 9.49 -17.54 -21.13
CA ASN A 10 8.50 -17.88 -22.16
C ASN A 10 7.07 -17.67 -21.64
N SER A 11 6.51 -16.49 -21.93
CA SER A 11 5.14 -16.07 -21.58
C SER A 11 3.99 -16.94 -22.13
N ASN A 12 4.28 -18.08 -22.76
CA ASN A 12 3.33 -18.95 -23.45
C ASN A 12 3.13 -20.33 -22.79
N ASP A 13 3.93 -20.71 -21.79
CA ASP A 13 3.76 -21.99 -21.10
C ASP A 13 2.69 -21.88 -20.00
N ILE A 14 1.44 -22.02 -20.43
CA ILE A 14 0.28 -22.15 -19.55
C ILE A 14 0.37 -23.52 -18.87
N ILE A 15 0.69 -23.55 -17.57
CA ILE A 15 0.52 -24.77 -16.77
C ILE A 15 -0.97 -24.90 -16.45
N PRO A 16 -1.68 -25.95 -16.91
CA PRO A 16 -2.96 -26.31 -16.32
C PRO A 16 -2.65 -26.89 -14.94
N ARG A 17 -2.90 -26.11 -13.88
CA ARG A 17 -2.72 -26.57 -12.49
C ARG A 17 -3.96 -27.32 -12.03
N SER A 18 -3.79 -28.47 -11.40
CA SER A 18 -4.86 -29.30 -10.87
C SER A 18 -5.59 -28.57 -9.73
N SER A 19 -6.91 -28.58 -9.81
CA SER A 19 -7.80 -28.07 -8.76
C SER A 19 -7.92 -29.10 -7.64
N SER A 20 -6.91 -29.20 -6.77
CA SER A 20 -7.01 -30.07 -5.59
C SER A 20 -6.15 -29.54 -4.44
N VAL A 21 -6.70 -28.57 -3.71
CA VAL A 21 -6.42 -28.44 -2.28
C VAL A 21 -7.69 -27.94 -1.61
N ASP A 22 -8.11 -28.71 -0.62
CA ASP A 22 -9.37 -28.58 0.12
C ASP A 22 -9.69 -27.14 0.51
N SER A 23 -10.94 -26.79 0.23
CA SER A 23 -11.63 -25.65 0.78
C SER A 23 -11.67 -25.76 2.31
N ALA A 24 -10.69 -25.18 2.99
CA ALA A 24 -10.83 -24.85 4.39
C ALA A 24 -11.93 -23.78 4.49
N ILE A 25 -13.10 -24.23 4.93
CA ILE A 25 -14.27 -23.45 5.32
C ILE A 25 -13.80 -22.28 6.19
N PHE A 26 -13.93 -21.06 5.66
CA PHE A 26 -13.91 -19.85 6.47
C PHE A 26 -15.33 -19.28 6.42
N ASP A 27 -15.90 -19.23 7.62
CA ASP A 27 -17.27 -18.83 7.93
C ASP A 27 -17.69 -17.57 7.17
N GLY A 28 -18.78 -17.72 6.41
CA GLY A 28 -19.37 -16.68 5.60
C GLY A 28 -20.17 -15.72 6.46
N GLY A 29 -19.58 -14.55 6.72
CA GLY A 29 -20.39 -13.35 6.93
C GLY A 29 -20.78 -12.82 5.56
N GLU A 30 -22.04 -13.01 5.19
CA GLU A 30 -22.67 -12.33 4.05
C GLU A 30 -22.65 -10.82 4.30
N ASP A 31 -21.73 -10.11 3.64
CA ASP A 31 -21.89 -8.68 3.36
C ASP A 31 -22.21 -8.54 1.87
N SER A 32 -23.35 -7.90 1.60
CA SER A 32 -23.98 -7.76 0.28
C SER A 32 -23.04 -7.23 -0.80
N PRO A 33 -23.18 -7.70 -2.05
CA PRO A 33 -22.33 -7.27 -3.16
C PRO A 33 -22.92 -6.05 -3.86
N ASP A 34 -22.74 -4.83 -3.32
CA ASP A 34 -23.10 -3.61 -4.06
C ASP A 34 -22.10 -2.47 -3.79
N ASP A 35 -21.77 -1.77 -4.88
CA ASP A 35 -20.95 -0.56 -5.00
C ASP A 35 -19.41 -0.70 -5.11
N ILE A 36 -18.95 -1.51 -6.07
CA ILE A 36 -17.68 -1.20 -6.76
C ILE A 36 -18.01 -0.25 -7.91
N PHE A 37 -18.02 1.05 -7.61
CA PHE A 37 -18.06 2.08 -8.65
C PHE A 37 -16.67 2.20 -9.29
N TYR A 38 -16.57 1.83 -10.56
CA TYR A 38 -15.50 2.30 -11.44
C TYR A 38 -15.74 3.80 -11.63
N GLY A 39 -15.05 4.62 -10.83
CA GLY A 39 -14.97 6.05 -11.10
C GLY A 39 -14.27 6.24 -12.44
N GLU A 40 -14.90 6.97 -13.35
CA GLU A 40 -14.30 7.41 -14.60
C GLU A 40 -12.93 8.05 -14.30
N GLU A 41 -11.87 7.52 -14.92
CA GLU A 41 -10.58 8.17 -14.93
C GLU A 41 -10.73 9.47 -15.71
N GLU A 42 -10.93 10.59 -15.00
CA GLU A 42 -10.71 11.90 -15.60
C GLU A 42 -9.23 11.97 -16.00
N SER A 43 -9.03 12.18 -17.31
CA SER A 43 -7.75 12.37 -17.98
C SER A 43 -6.80 13.22 -17.15
N PHE A 44 -5.65 12.62 -16.81
CA PHE A 44 -4.51 13.32 -16.25
C PHE A 44 -3.84 14.13 -17.37
N ASP A 45 -4.48 15.22 -17.77
CA ASP A 45 -3.89 16.18 -18.70
C ASP A 45 -3.70 17.55 -18.04
N GLU A 46 -2.53 18.11 -18.36
CA GLU A 46 -2.03 19.45 -18.02
C GLU A 46 -1.47 19.65 -16.61
N LEU A 47 -0.26 19.10 -16.42
CA LEU A 47 0.81 19.84 -15.74
C LEU A 47 0.96 21.23 -16.40
N ASN A 48 0.22 22.22 -15.89
CA ASN A 48 0.54 23.62 -16.13
C ASN A 48 1.87 23.94 -15.43
N GLU A 49 2.97 23.67 -16.15
CA GLU A 49 4.26 24.32 -15.96
C GLU A 49 4.12 25.80 -16.35
N ASP A 50 3.48 26.59 -15.49
CA ASP A 50 3.51 28.04 -15.65
C ASP A 50 4.18 28.74 -14.46
N ASN A 51 5.27 29.40 -14.86
CA ASN A 51 5.97 30.51 -14.24
C ASN A 51 6.82 30.24 -12.99
N GLN A 52 8.11 30.07 -13.27
CA GLN A 52 9.22 30.84 -12.69
C GLN A 52 8.80 32.20 -12.11
N GLN A 53 8.21 32.18 -10.91
CA GLN A 53 8.16 33.34 -10.03
C GLN A 53 8.59 32.93 -8.62
N ASN A 54 9.90 33.04 -8.41
CA ASN A 54 10.57 33.23 -7.13
C ASN A 54 10.47 32.08 -6.10
N GLY A 55 11.61 31.67 -5.56
CA GLY A 55 11.80 30.53 -4.64
C GLY A 55 11.11 30.61 -3.26
N ARG A 56 9.98 31.33 -3.12
CA ARG A 56 9.20 31.39 -1.90
C ARG A 56 8.28 30.16 -1.78
N CYS A 57 8.28 29.58 -0.60
CA CYS A 57 7.33 28.54 -0.22
C CYS A 57 5.93 29.19 -0.05
N LYS A 58 4.90 28.57 -0.64
CA LYS A 58 3.53 29.06 -0.64
C LYS A 58 2.80 28.61 0.64
N ALA A 59 1.78 29.34 1.04
CA ALA A 59 0.91 28.95 2.16
C ALA A 59 0.27 27.58 1.91
N LEU A 60 -0.07 26.86 2.99
CA LEU A 60 -0.99 25.74 2.87
C LEU A 60 -2.33 26.28 2.39
N VAL A 61 -2.78 25.81 1.23
CA VAL A 61 -4.11 26.11 0.72
C VAL A 61 -4.85 24.79 0.57
N PRO A 62 -5.86 24.52 1.41
CA PRO A 62 -6.71 23.36 1.23
C PRO A 62 -7.41 23.43 -0.13
N ARG A 63 -7.23 22.40 -0.95
CA ARG A 63 -8.00 22.22 -2.19
C ARG A 63 -9.26 21.44 -1.87
N LEU A 64 -10.42 21.96 -2.22
CA LEU A 64 -11.68 21.25 -2.06
C LEU A 64 -11.92 20.39 -3.29
N ILE A 65 -11.98 19.08 -3.12
CA ILE A 65 -12.44 18.15 -4.15
C ILE A 65 -13.87 17.69 -3.85
N ARG A 66 -14.61 17.34 -4.89
CA ARG A 66 -15.94 16.75 -4.77
C ARG A 66 -15.80 15.23 -4.87
N TYR A 67 -16.40 14.51 -3.93
CA TYR A 67 -16.52 13.05 -3.95
C TYR A 67 -18.00 12.70 -3.73
N GLY A 68 -18.70 12.39 -4.83
CA GLY A 68 -20.16 12.30 -4.84
C GLY A 68 -20.80 13.62 -4.37
N SER A 69 -21.64 13.55 -3.34
CA SER A 69 -22.28 14.73 -2.73
C SER A 69 -21.41 15.45 -1.69
N LYS A 70 -20.25 14.90 -1.31
CA LYS A 70 -19.38 15.43 -0.25
C LYS A 70 -18.27 16.31 -0.82
N ARG A 71 -17.90 17.36 -0.08
CA ARG A 71 -16.67 18.13 -0.34
C ARG A 71 -15.60 17.71 0.66
N VAL A 72 -14.43 17.37 0.16
CA VAL A 72 -13.28 16.94 0.97
C VAL A 72 -12.15 17.94 0.79
N ALA A 73 -11.61 18.43 1.90
CA ALA A 73 -10.43 19.26 1.90
C ALA A 73 -9.17 18.40 1.78
N ILE A 74 -8.39 18.64 0.73
CA ILE A 74 -7.06 18.07 0.53
C ILE A 74 -6.03 19.11 0.93
N ILE A 75 -5.14 18.73 1.84
CA ILE A 75 -3.99 19.54 2.23
C ILE A 75 -2.78 18.99 1.48
N GLN A 76 -2.13 19.85 0.68
CA GLN A 76 -0.90 19.51 -0.01
C GLN A 76 0.30 20.04 0.78
N PHE A 77 1.10 19.11 1.32
CA PHE A 77 2.32 19.46 2.04
C PHE A 77 3.46 19.78 1.07
N SER A 78 4.25 20.81 1.38
CA SER A 78 5.42 21.21 0.60
C SER A 78 6.72 20.72 1.24
N PRO A 79 7.61 20.01 0.54
CA PRO A 79 8.92 19.61 1.09
C PRO A 79 9.84 20.81 1.37
N LYS A 80 9.55 21.98 0.80
CA LYS A 80 10.35 23.21 0.99
C LYS A 80 10.42 23.65 2.45
N VAL A 81 9.44 23.30 3.28
CA VAL A 81 9.43 23.64 4.71
C VAL A 81 10.55 22.96 5.51
N VAL A 82 11.14 21.89 4.97
CA VAL A 82 12.24 21.16 5.63
C VAL A 82 13.57 21.90 5.50
N TYR A 83 13.77 22.61 4.38
CA TYR A 83 15.06 23.26 4.06
C TYR A 83 14.99 24.80 4.12
N GLY A 84 13.80 25.39 4.09
CA GLY A 84 13.59 26.84 4.08
C GLY A 84 12.62 27.31 5.14
N ARG A 85 12.80 28.55 5.62
CA ARG A 85 11.83 29.21 6.49
C ARG A 85 10.61 29.62 5.66
N CYS A 86 9.45 29.12 6.03
CA CYS A 86 8.18 29.43 5.36
C CYS A 86 7.08 29.68 6.41
N PRO A 87 7.03 30.88 7.02
CA PRO A 87 6.00 31.22 8.00
C PRO A 87 4.58 31.07 7.45
N GLU A 88 4.39 31.33 6.16
CA GLU A 88 3.10 31.23 5.48
C GLU A 88 2.54 29.81 5.46
N ALA A 89 3.41 28.79 5.40
CA ALA A 89 2.99 27.39 5.43
C ALA A 89 2.37 26.98 6.78
N LYS A 90 2.73 27.67 7.87
CA LYS A 90 2.23 27.36 9.22
C LYS A 90 0.84 27.87 9.50
N LYS A 91 0.40 28.92 8.79
CA LYS A 91 -0.84 29.67 9.08
C LYS A 91 -2.07 28.78 9.26
N ILE A 92 -2.27 27.79 8.39
CA ILE A 92 -3.45 26.91 8.48
C ILE A 92 -3.36 25.95 9.66
N GLY A 93 -2.20 25.31 9.86
CA GLY A 93 -2.00 24.39 10.98
C GLY A 93 -2.20 25.08 12.33
N GLU A 94 -1.64 26.28 12.48
CA GLU A 94 -1.75 27.09 13.70
C GLU A 94 -3.18 27.62 13.89
N LYS A 95 -3.80 28.21 12.86
CA LYS A 95 -5.16 28.76 12.92
C LYS A 95 -6.19 27.72 13.37
N HIS A 96 -6.05 26.48 12.89
CA HIS A 96 -6.98 25.40 13.20
C HIS A 96 -6.48 24.46 14.30
N CYS A 97 -5.38 24.80 14.98
CA CYS A 97 -4.78 23.98 16.04
C CYS A 97 -4.59 22.52 15.63
N LEU A 98 -4.16 22.27 14.38
CA LEU A 98 -4.04 20.92 13.85
C LEU A 98 -2.96 20.14 14.59
N THR A 99 -3.23 18.87 14.87
CA THR A 99 -2.37 18.00 15.66
C THR A 99 -2.04 16.70 14.95
N PHE A 100 -0.90 16.11 15.32
CA PHE A 100 -0.50 14.80 14.85
C PHE A 100 0.14 13.96 15.95
N LYS A 101 0.22 12.65 15.75
CA LYS A 101 0.96 11.74 16.63
C LYS A 101 1.59 10.58 15.87
N PHE A 102 2.68 10.04 16.42
CA PHE A 102 3.29 8.80 15.96
C PHE A 102 2.84 7.61 16.82
N VAL A 103 2.64 6.46 16.17
CA VAL A 103 2.38 5.17 16.82
C VAL A 103 3.28 4.13 16.17
N LYS A 104 4.12 3.45 16.95
CA LYS A 104 5.02 2.39 16.43
C LYS A 104 5.88 2.87 15.25
N ASN A 105 7.00 3.50 15.58
CA ASN A 105 8.01 4.09 14.69
C ASN A 105 7.75 5.56 14.35
N GLU A 106 8.71 6.41 14.77
CA GLU A 106 8.78 7.81 14.41
C GLU A 106 9.50 7.98 13.06
N THR A 107 9.09 8.97 12.28
CA THR A 107 9.83 9.40 11.08
C THR A 107 10.14 10.90 11.16
N LYS A 108 11.42 11.24 11.37
CA LYS A 108 11.89 12.64 11.49
C LYS A 108 11.48 13.51 10.30
N LEU A 109 11.52 12.97 9.08
CA LEU A 109 11.09 13.70 7.89
C LEU A 109 9.61 14.10 7.97
N ILE A 110 8.73 13.16 8.35
CA ILE A 110 7.30 13.42 8.48
C ILE A 110 7.02 14.42 9.60
N ARG A 111 7.72 14.28 10.73
CA ARG A 111 7.69 15.25 11.83
C ARG A 111 8.01 16.66 11.33
N ASN A 112 9.15 16.83 10.68
CA ASN A 112 9.61 18.13 10.16
C ASN A 112 8.64 18.71 9.13
N ILE A 113 8.04 17.87 8.28
CA ILE A 113 7.01 18.31 7.34
C ILE A 113 5.78 18.82 8.09
N LEU A 114 5.24 18.06 9.05
CA LEU A 114 4.02 18.45 9.77
C LEU A 114 4.23 19.71 10.63
N GLU A 115 5.33 19.78 11.39
CA GLU A 115 5.69 20.94 12.20
C GLU A 115 6.01 22.17 11.34
N GLY A 116 6.66 21.98 10.19
CA GLY A 116 6.90 23.04 9.20
C GLY A 116 5.62 23.64 8.62
N HIS A 117 4.51 22.91 8.71
CA HIS A 117 3.17 23.34 8.31
C HIS A 117 2.26 23.72 9.50
N GLY A 118 2.84 23.90 10.70
CA GLY A 118 2.14 24.43 11.87
C GLY A 118 1.32 23.40 12.63
N PHE A 119 1.48 22.11 12.34
CA PHE A 119 0.86 21.06 13.14
C PHE A 119 1.64 20.86 14.44
N ARG A 120 0.95 20.49 15.52
CA ARG A 120 1.55 20.21 16.82
C ARG A 120 1.52 18.72 17.14
N GLU A 121 2.64 18.17 17.59
CA GLU A 121 2.65 16.80 18.07
C GLU A 121 1.90 16.70 19.40
N VAL A 122 1.11 15.63 19.57
CA VAL A 122 0.46 15.27 20.84
C VAL A 122 0.99 13.93 21.33
N HIS A 123 0.78 13.66 22.62
CA HIS A 123 1.18 12.40 23.24
C HIS A 123 0.56 11.20 22.49
N PRO A 124 1.29 10.08 22.29
CA PRO A 124 0.79 8.92 21.55
C PRO A 124 -0.56 8.35 22.05
N SER A 125 -0.82 8.46 23.36
CA SER A 125 -2.08 8.04 23.99
C SER A 125 -3.24 9.03 23.84
N SER A 126 -3.02 10.24 23.31
CA SER A 126 -4.07 11.24 23.11
C SER A 126 -5.15 10.72 22.16
N SER A 127 -6.43 10.87 22.52
CA SER A 127 -7.56 10.67 21.60
C SER A 127 -7.75 11.85 20.65
N GLU A 128 -7.28 13.04 21.05
CA GLU A 128 -7.40 14.29 20.30
C GLU A 128 -6.20 14.44 19.36
N PHE A 129 -6.37 14.02 18.10
CA PHE A 129 -5.39 14.16 17.03
C PHE A 129 -6.10 14.35 15.69
N ASN A 130 -5.49 15.03 14.70
CA ASN A 130 -5.98 15.04 13.32
C ASN A 130 -5.31 13.95 12.48
N ILE A 131 -3.99 13.77 12.62
CA ILE A 131 -3.21 12.78 11.86
C ILE A 131 -2.54 11.80 12.83
N MET A 132 -2.76 10.50 12.64
CA MET A 132 -1.97 9.46 13.28
C MET A 132 -1.09 8.79 12.22
N TRP A 133 0.22 8.88 12.42
CA TRP A 133 1.19 8.20 11.57
C TRP A 133 1.71 6.94 12.26
N THR A 134 1.49 5.78 11.65
CA THR A 134 1.91 4.48 12.19
C THR A 134 2.81 3.71 11.23
N GLY A 135 3.85 3.08 11.78
CA GLY A 135 4.78 2.22 11.04
C GLY A 135 4.29 0.78 10.88
N GLY A 136 3.16 0.42 11.49
CA GLY A 136 2.57 -0.92 11.37
C GLY A 136 1.07 -0.88 11.10
N GLY A 137 0.55 -2.00 10.59
CA GLY A 137 -0.88 -2.16 10.33
C GLY A 137 -1.74 -1.98 11.59
N MET A 138 -2.92 -1.41 11.40
CA MET A 138 -3.88 -1.15 12.47
C MET A 138 -4.91 -2.27 12.58
N LYS A 139 -5.39 -2.54 13.79
CA LYS A 139 -6.51 -3.48 14.00
C LYS A 139 -7.78 -2.87 13.41
N PRO A 140 -8.66 -3.66 12.75
CA PRO A 140 -9.91 -3.16 12.17
C PRO A 140 -10.79 -2.40 13.17
N PHE A 141 -10.86 -2.86 14.42
CA PHE A 141 -11.62 -2.17 15.46
C PHE A 141 -11.11 -0.75 15.73
N THR A 142 -9.79 -0.55 15.75
CA THR A 142 -9.19 0.79 15.94
C THR A 142 -9.49 1.72 14.76
N LEU A 143 -9.56 1.19 13.54
CA LEU A 143 -9.93 2.00 12.37
C LEU A 143 -11.39 2.44 12.43
N ARG A 144 -12.29 1.55 12.89
CA ARG A 144 -13.71 1.86 13.06
C ARG A 144 -14.00 2.87 14.17
N SER A 145 -13.13 2.95 15.18
CA SER A 145 -13.29 3.91 16.28
C SER A 145 -12.76 5.31 15.97
N LEU A 146 -12.26 5.57 14.76
CA LEU A 146 -11.74 6.88 14.39
C LEU A 146 -12.88 7.87 14.15
N ASN A 147 -12.68 9.11 14.60
CA ASN A 147 -13.61 10.20 14.30
C ASN A 147 -13.53 10.60 12.82
N PRO A 148 -14.60 11.17 12.22
CA PRO A 148 -14.63 11.57 10.81
C PRO A 148 -13.54 12.57 10.38
N PHE A 149 -12.97 13.33 11.33
CA PHE A 149 -11.87 14.27 11.07
C PHE A 149 -10.47 13.65 11.19
N GLN A 150 -10.38 12.44 11.76
CA GLN A 150 -9.11 11.75 11.98
C GLN A 150 -8.65 11.06 10.71
N ARG A 151 -7.34 11.11 10.46
CA ARG A 151 -6.69 10.46 9.32
C ARG A 151 -5.54 9.58 9.80
N VAL A 152 -5.38 8.44 9.15
CA VAL A 152 -4.31 7.47 9.36
C VAL A 152 -3.65 7.14 8.02
N ASN A 153 -2.38 6.77 8.05
CA ASN A 153 -1.58 6.47 6.86
C ASN A 153 -1.72 5.01 6.36
N HIS A 154 -2.75 4.27 6.80
CA HIS A 154 -2.97 2.87 6.41
C HIS A 154 -4.42 2.64 5.99
N PHE A 155 -4.59 2.00 4.83
CA PHE A 155 -5.87 1.43 4.43
C PHE A 155 -6.11 0.09 5.12
N PRO A 156 -7.35 -0.22 5.55
CA PRO A 156 -7.74 -1.55 5.99
C PRO A 156 -7.34 -2.59 4.94
N ARG A 157 -6.80 -3.73 5.38
CA ARG A 157 -6.42 -4.86 4.51
C ARG A 157 -5.44 -4.52 3.37
N SER A 158 -4.71 -3.42 3.44
CA SER A 158 -3.64 -3.09 2.47
C SER A 158 -2.57 -4.19 2.32
N TYR A 159 -2.44 -5.09 3.31
CA TYR A 159 -1.59 -6.28 3.24
C TYR A 159 -1.96 -7.26 2.13
N GLU A 160 -3.17 -7.19 1.56
CA GLU A 160 -3.60 -8.02 0.43
C GLU A 160 -2.73 -7.76 -0.82
N MET A 161 -2.22 -6.53 -0.97
CA MET A 161 -1.32 -6.13 -2.06
C MET A 161 0.15 -6.10 -1.64
N THR A 162 0.45 -5.85 -0.36
CA THR A 162 1.84 -5.64 0.09
C THR A 162 2.52 -6.90 0.64
N ARG A 163 1.77 -7.94 1.03
CA ARG A 163 2.36 -9.24 1.39
C ARG A 163 2.52 -10.11 0.15
N LYS A 164 3.67 -10.80 0.04
CA LYS A 164 4.02 -11.58 -1.16
C LYS A 164 3.04 -12.74 -1.41
N ASP A 165 2.62 -13.42 -0.34
CA ASP A 165 1.67 -14.54 -0.42
C ASP A 165 0.27 -14.09 -0.86
N ARG A 166 -0.20 -12.97 -0.31
CA ARG A 166 -1.50 -12.40 -0.67
C ARG A 166 -1.51 -11.81 -2.07
N LEU A 167 -0.47 -11.08 -2.45
CA LEU A 167 -0.32 -10.55 -3.80
C LEU A 167 -0.36 -11.68 -4.84
N TYR A 168 0.40 -12.75 -4.63
CA TYR A 168 0.40 -13.92 -5.51
C TYR A 168 -1.00 -14.54 -5.64
N LYS A 169 -1.68 -14.84 -4.52
CA LYS A 169 -3.02 -15.42 -4.56
C LYS A 169 -4.06 -14.51 -5.21
N ASN A 170 -3.98 -13.20 -4.97
CA ASN A 170 -4.89 -12.24 -5.59
C ASN A 170 -4.66 -12.13 -7.10
N VAL A 171 -3.40 -12.10 -7.56
CA VAL A 171 -3.11 -12.14 -9.01
C VAL A 171 -3.55 -13.46 -9.63
N GLN A 172 -3.34 -14.60 -8.98
CA GLN A 172 -3.82 -15.91 -9.45
C GLN A 172 -5.35 -15.92 -9.61
N LYS A 173 -6.09 -15.38 -8.63
CA LYS A 173 -7.55 -15.21 -8.72
C LYS A 173 -7.93 -14.34 -9.93
N MET A 174 -7.25 -13.22 -10.13
CA MET A 174 -7.52 -12.33 -11.27
C MET A 174 -7.17 -12.97 -12.63
N GLN A 175 -6.13 -13.81 -12.71
CA GLN A 175 -5.83 -14.59 -13.90
C GLN A 175 -6.96 -15.57 -14.26
N GLN A 176 -7.60 -16.17 -13.26
CA GLN A 176 -8.75 -17.07 -13.46
C GLN A 176 -10.01 -16.32 -13.90
N GLU A 177 -10.30 -15.17 -13.28
CA GLU A 177 -11.53 -14.41 -13.53
C GLU A 177 -11.46 -13.52 -14.79
N LYS A 178 -10.29 -12.95 -15.07
CA LYS A 178 -10.09 -11.93 -16.11
C LYS A 178 -9.13 -12.37 -17.21
N GLY A 179 -8.62 -13.59 -17.13
CA GLY A 179 -7.73 -14.19 -18.11
C GLY A 179 -6.25 -13.93 -17.83
N ILE A 180 -5.44 -14.96 -18.05
CA ILE A 180 -3.99 -14.96 -17.81
C ILE A 180 -3.30 -13.82 -18.54
N LYS A 181 -3.65 -13.57 -19.81
CA LYS A 181 -3.02 -12.52 -20.64
C LYS A 181 -3.08 -11.12 -20.01
N ASN A 182 -4.14 -10.81 -19.26
CA ASN A 182 -4.33 -9.52 -18.61
C ASN A 182 -3.58 -9.40 -17.27
N PHE A 183 -3.20 -10.53 -16.68
CA PHE A 183 -2.56 -10.61 -15.35
C PHE A 183 -1.24 -11.40 -15.39
N ASN A 184 -0.53 -11.37 -16.52
CA ASN A 184 0.77 -12.05 -16.72
C ASN A 184 1.97 -11.12 -16.50
N PHE A 185 1.98 -10.41 -15.37
CA PHE A 185 3.03 -9.45 -15.01
C PHE A 185 3.79 -9.82 -13.73
N ILE A 186 3.41 -10.92 -13.08
CA ILE A 186 4.17 -11.48 -11.96
C ILE A 186 4.92 -12.74 -12.41
N PRO A 187 6.14 -12.95 -11.91
CA PRO A 187 6.88 -14.18 -12.17
C PRO A 187 6.19 -15.42 -11.56
N THR A 188 6.44 -16.59 -12.13
CA THR A 188 5.97 -17.88 -11.61
C THR A 188 6.33 -18.00 -10.14
N THR A 189 5.33 -18.17 -9.30
CA THR A 189 5.47 -18.16 -7.84
C THR A 189 4.78 -19.37 -7.22
N PHE A 190 5.34 -19.88 -6.12
CA PHE A 190 4.79 -20.97 -5.31
C PHE A 190 4.85 -20.63 -3.82
N LEU A 191 3.85 -21.06 -3.04
CA LEU A 191 3.77 -20.93 -1.58
C LEU A 191 4.16 -22.22 -0.89
N LEU A 192 5.30 -22.22 -0.22
CA LEU A 192 5.80 -23.37 0.52
C LEU A 192 5.32 -23.38 1.98
N PRO A 193 5.00 -24.57 2.54
CA PRO A 193 5.19 -25.91 1.94
C PRO A 193 4.04 -26.41 1.05
N TYR A 194 2.94 -25.66 0.95
CA TYR A 194 1.68 -26.13 0.34
C TYR A 194 1.76 -26.45 -1.15
N GLU A 195 2.57 -25.71 -1.91
CA GLU A 195 2.73 -25.86 -3.36
C GLU A 195 4.10 -26.46 -3.72
N PHE A 196 4.65 -27.32 -2.85
CA PHE A 196 6.00 -27.89 -3.03
C PHE A 196 6.09 -28.83 -4.24
N GLU A 197 5.08 -29.67 -4.47
CA GLU A 197 5.08 -30.60 -5.61
C GLU A 197 5.05 -29.85 -6.94
N ASP A 198 4.15 -28.85 -7.07
CA ASP A 198 4.09 -27.96 -8.23
C ASP A 198 5.41 -27.21 -8.44
N PHE A 199 6.02 -26.73 -7.35
CA PHE A 199 7.33 -26.10 -7.39
C PHE A 199 8.41 -27.07 -7.91
N SER A 200 8.46 -28.30 -7.39
CA SER A 200 9.45 -29.31 -7.81
C SER A 200 9.32 -29.66 -9.29
N ALA A 201 8.09 -29.83 -9.78
CA ALA A 201 7.83 -30.07 -11.21
C ALA A 201 8.25 -28.87 -12.07
N ALA A 202 7.92 -27.64 -11.66
CA ALA A 202 8.33 -26.43 -12.36
C ALA A 202 9.85 -26.27 -12.36
N PHE A 203 10.52 -26.53 -11.23
CA PHE A 203 11.96 -26.45 -11.08
C PHE A 203 12.69 -27.40 -12.04
N GLN A 204 12.20 -28.64 -12.19
CA GLN A 204 12.79 -29.62 -13.12
C GLN A 204 12.66 -29.20 -14.59
N ARG A 205 11.56 -28.55 -14.95
CA ARG A 205 11.30 -28.06 -16.31
C ARG A 205 12.06 -26.77 -16.60
N GLU A 206 11.93 -25.79 -15.72
CA GLU A 206 12.52 -24.46 -15.80
C GLU A 206 13.87 -24.49 -15.08
N LYS A 207 14.88 -25.02 -15.78
CA LYS A 207 16.28 -25.01 -15.32
C LYS A 207 16.71 -23.57 -15.08
N GLY A 208 17.23 -23.27 -13.88
CA GLY A 208 17.70 -21.93 -13.56
C GLY A 208 17.78 -21.65 -12.07
N ILE A 209 18.03 -20.39 -11.76
CA ILE A 209 18.09 -19.90 -10.39
C ILE A 209 16.68 -19.47 -9.95
N TRP A 210 16.27 -19.94 -8.78
CA TRP A 210 15.04 -19.55 -8.12
C TRP A 210 15.35 -18.74 -6.86
N ILE A 211 14.43 -17.86 -6.46
CA ILE A 211 14.60 -17.03 -5.27
C ILE A 211 13.53 -17.37 -4.23
N ILE A 212 13.97 -17.75 -3.03
CA ILE A 212 13.10 -17.99 -1.89
C ILE A 212 13.01 -16.71 -1.07
N LYS A 213 11.78 -16.31 -0.71
CA LYS A 213 11.49 -15.11 0.06
C LYS A 213 10.53 -15.42 1.21
N PRO A 214 10.75 -14.90 2.43
CA PRO A 214 9.74 -15.01 3.48
C PRO A 214 8.53 -14.14 3.14
N VAL A 215 7.33 -14.63 3.45
CA VAL A 215 6.06 -14.02 3.03
C VAL A 215 5.84 -12.61 3.58
N ALA A 216 6.22 -12.39 4.85
CA ALA A 216 6.01 -11.15 5.60
C ALA A 216 7.32 -10.54 6.11
N SER A 217 8.42 -10.69 5.35
CA SER A 217 9.72 -10.05 5.64
C SER A 217 10.04 -8.97 4.61
N SER A 218 10.95 -8.06 4.97
CA SER A 218 11.42 -6.95 4.15
C SER A 218 12.95 -6.79 4.27
N GLN A 219 13.53 -5.85 3.52
CA GLN A 219 14.97 -5.52 3.55
C GLN A 219 15.90 -6.70 3.17
N GLY A 220 15.44 -7.63 2.34
CA GLY A 220 16.25 -8.78 1.92
C GLY A 220 16.44 -9.87 2.98
N LYS A 221 15.93 -9.69 4.20
CA LYS A 221 16.13 -10.65 5.30
C LYS A 221 15.43 -11.97 5.02
N GLY A 222 16.21 -13.05 5.09
CA GLY A 222 15.76 -14.42 4.84
C GLY A 222 15.54 -14.75 3.36
N ILE A 223 16.02 -13.89 2.44
CA ILE A 223 16.04 -14.20 1.01
C ILE A 223 17.27 -15.04 0.70
N PHE A 224 17.11 -16.08 -0.11
CA PHE A 224 18.21 -16.87 -0.64
C PHE A 224 17.90 -17.36 -2.06
N LEU A 225 18.96 -17.65 -2.81
CA LEU A 225 18.89 -18.20 -4.15
C LEU A 225 19.11 -19.71 -4.08
N ILE A 226 18.37 -20.45 -4.89
CA ILE A 226 18.51 -21.90 -5.02
C ILE A 226 18.69 -22.25 -6.50
N ASN A 227 19.56 -23.21 -6.76
CA ASN A 227 19.79 -23.85 -8.06
C ASN A 227 19.64 -25.37 -7.98
N HIS A 228 19.18 -25.88 -6.83
CA HIS A 228 18.71 -27.23 -6.58
C HIS A 228 17.44 -27.14 -5.69
N PRO A 229 16.50 -28.09 -5.78
CA PRO A 229 15.23 -28.03 -5.05
C PRO A 229 15.36 -28.36 -3.54
N ASP A 230 16.48 -28.94 -3.12
CA ASP A 230 16.81 -29.34 -1.74
C ASP A 230 17.74 -28.33 -1.03
#